data_AF-A0A345RWK1-F1
#
_entry.id   AF-A0A345RWK1-F1
#
_cell.length_a   1.000
_cell.length_b   1.000
_cell.length_c   1.000
_cell.angle_alpha   90.00
_cell.angle_beta   90.00
_cell.angle_gamma   90.00
#
_symmetry.space_group_name_H-M   'P 1'
#
loop_
_entity.id
_entity.type
_entity.pdbx_description
1 polymer ?
#
loop_
_entity_poly.entity_id
_entity_poly.type
_entity_poly.pdbx_seq_one_letter_code
_entity_poly.pdbx_strand_id
1 'polypeptide(L)'
;MLQRCGFKRNKHNFLYRDDIPAVFKVDDRTPFEFARPGSMQPRLIATEGSTSGMAVSALFSLRTAMGFANEARGLPVSPGGHPNAPQTTHESKQTTDAVSRPRSQRIMFCYLLDTRGVEVVSGQDNRAYNTSRITPRPADDSRLFPSMKLEGHVSMSAIGFTSRRIWLVNSTMTRAATVDDIHTQARDRATGSSQSHDNAIEGRTRAGDLNRDEYDALIDEVAKAGKRVLELPQGKDLFSTDISFPPELISLS
;
A
#
# COMPACT_ATOMS: atom_id res chain seq x y z
N MET A 1 -9.93 -28.92 7.64
CA MET A 1 -8.85 -28.31 8.43
C MET A 1 -8.63 -26.84 8.05
N LEU A 2 -8.34 -26.51 6.79
CA LEU A 2 -8.09 -25.12 6.34
C LEU A 2 -9.21 -24.11 6.69
N GLN A 3 -10.48 -24.48 6.52
CA GLN A 3 -11.61 -23.62 6.91
C GLN A 3 -11.63 -23.27 8.42
N ARG A 4 -11.20 -24.21 9.28
CA ARG A 4 -11.10 -23.96 10.74
C ARG A 4 -9.95 -23.01 11.08
N CYS A 5 -9.02 -22.81 10.15
CA CYS A 5 -7.92 -21.84 10.25
C CYS A 5 -8.26 -20.51 9.55
N GLY A 6 -9.53 -20.28 9.21
CA GLY A 6 -10.01 -19.04 8.60
C GLY A 6 -9.89 -18.98 7.07
N PHE A 7 -9.30 -20.00 6.41
CA PHE A 7 -9.18 -19.99 4.95
C PHE A 7 -10.52 -20.21 4.25
N LYS A 8 -10.77 -19.37 3.25
CA LYS A 8 -11.89 -19.43 2.31
C LYS A 8 -11.36 -19.62 0.89
N ARG A 9 -12.24 -19.95 -0.05
CA ARG A 9 -11.90 -20.07 -1.48
C ARG A 9 -12.72 -19.08 -2.28
N ASN A 10 -12.05 -18.35 -3.18
CA ASN A 10 -12.72 -17.41 -4.07
C ASN A 10 -13.19 -18.08 -5.38
N LYS A 11 -13.84 -17.30 -6.25
CA LYS A 11 -14.33 -17.76 -7.56
C LYS A 11 -13.24 -18.28 -8.50
N HIS A 12 -11.97 -17.98 -8.21
CA HIS A 12 -10.79 -18.41 -8.96
C HIS A 12 -10.03 -19.55 -8.29
N ASN A 13 -10.62 -20.16 -7.25
CA ASN A 13 -10.07 -21.25 -6.46
C ASN A 13 -8.75 -20.91 -5.73
N PHE A 14 -8.46 -19.63 -5.49
CA PHE A 14 -7.39 -19.23 -4.57
C PHE A 14 -7.87 -19.26 -3.13
N LEU A 15 -6.99 -19.66 -2.22
CA LEU A 15 -7.20 -19.50 -0.79
C LEU A 15 -7.07 -18.02 -0.43
N TYR A 16 -8.00 -17.54 0.39
CA TYR A 16 -7.94 -16.20 0.94
C TYR A 16 -8.39 -16.20 2.40
N ARG A 17 -8.12 -15.09 3.07
CA ARG A 17 -8.60 -14.75 4.40
C ARG A 17 -9.15 -13.33 4.40
N ASP A 18 -10.17 -13.07 5.20
CA ASP A 18 -10.79 -11.74 5.38
C ASP A 18 -10.72 -11.25 6.83
N ASP A 19 -10.01 -12.00 7.67
CA ASP A 19 -9.68 -11.70 9.06
C ASP A 19 -8.23 -11.21 9.23
N ILE A 20 -7.50 -10.98 8.14
CA ILE A 20 -6.18 -10.33 8.16
C ILE A 20 -6.39 -8.84 8.44
N PRO A 21 -5.91 -8.30 9.58
CA PRO A 21 -6.21 -6.93 9.97
C PRO A 21 -5.73 -5.91 8.94
N ALA A 22 -4.46 -6.00 8.54
CA ALA A 22 -3.87 -5.05 7.63
C ALA A 22 -2.86 -5.68 6.67
N VAL A 23 -2.57 -4.97 5.60
CA VAL A 23 -1.40 -5.25 4.74
C VAL A 23 -0.67 -3.95 4.40
N PHE A 24 0.55 -4.06 3.90
CA PHE A 24 1.40 -2.92 3.57
C PHE A 24 1.45 -2.69 2.07
N LYS A 25 1.00 -1.53 1.61
CA LYS A 25 1.00 -1.12 0.20
C LYS A 25 2.08 -0.07 -0.02
N VAL A 26 3.02 -0.37 -0.91
CA VAL A 26 3.96 0.64 -1.42
C VAL A 26 3.35 1.31 -2.64
N ASP A 27 3.27 2.64 -2.63
CA ASP A 27 2.66 3.44 -3.70
C ASP A 27 3.38 4.78 -3.87
N ASP A 28 3.39 5.32 -5.08
CA ASP A 28 3.95 6.64 -5.39
C ASP A 28 2.94 7.77 -5.16
N ARG A 29 1.63 7.50 -5.10
CA ARG A 29 0.65 8.55 -4.81
C ARG A 29 0.85 9.12 -3.42
N THR A 30 0.77 10.44 -3.28
CA THR A 30 0.85 11.13 -1.98
C THR A 30 -0.41 10.83 -1.15
N PRO A 31 -0.38 10.98 0.19
CA PRO A 31 -1.58 10.82 1.00
C PRO A 31 -2.72 11.76 0.56
N PHE A 32 -2.39 12.94 0.02
CA PHE A 32 -3.39 13.92 -0.42
C PHE A 32 -4.14 13.47 -1.69
N GLU A 33 -3.52 12.64 -2.53
CA GLU A 33 -4.18 12.04 -3.70
C GLU A 33 -5.26 11.03 -3.31
N PHE A 34 -5.23 10.50 -2.08
CA PHE A 34 -6.28 9.63 -1.54
C PHE A 34 -7.30 10.39 -0.71
N ALA A 35 -6.85 11.35 0.10
CA ALA A 35 -7.72 12.13 0.96
C ALA A 35 -8.70 13.00 0.17
N ARG A 36 -8.24 13.72 -0.86
CA ARG A 36 -9.09 14.62 -1.66
C ARG A 36 -10.29 13.92 -2.32
N PRO A 37 -10.13 12.78 -3.03
CA PRO A 37 -11.27 12.02 -3.55
C PRO A 37 -11.92 11.08 -2.53
N GLY A 38 -11.42 11.02 -1.29
CA GLY A 38 -11.92 10.13 -0.24
C GLY A 38 -11.66 8.64 -0.48
N SER A 39 -10.78 8.28 -1.42
CA SER A 39 -10.50 6.90 -1.77
C SER A 39 -9.16 6.67 -2.47
N MET A 40 -8.56 5.49 -2.26
CA MET A 40 -7.56 4.91 -3.14
C MET A 40 -8.27 4.08 -4.19
N GLN A 41 -8.35 4.62 -5.39
CA GLN A 41 -8.79 3.87 -6.55
C GLN A 41 -7.71 2.89 -6.99
N PRO A 42 -8.11 1.69 -7.42
CA PRO A 42 -7.17 0.72 -7.97
C PRO A 42 -6.60 1.26 -9.28
N ARG A 43 -5.32 0.97 -9.54
CA ARG A 43 -4.75 1.18 -10.87
C ARG A 43 -5.33 0.08 -11.78
N LEU A 44 -5.84 0.46 -12.95
CA LEU A 44 -6.22 -0.55 -13.93
C LEU A 44 -4.98 -1.40 -14.25
N ILE A 45 -5.24 -2.70 -14.40
CA ILE A 45 -4.27 -3.66 -14.89
C ILE A 45 -4.99 -4.44 -15.99
N ALA A 46 -4.33 -4.61 -17.12
CA ALA A 46 -4.91 -5.32 -18.26
C ALA A 46 -5.21 -6.80 -17.96
N THR A 47 -4.61 -7.35 -16.90
CA THR A 47 -4.73 -8.75 -16.51
C THR A 47 -5.45 -8.86 -15.17
N GLU A 48 -6.50 -9.68 -15.09
CA GLU A 48 -7.16 -10.02 -13.83
C GLU A 48 -6.14 -10.60 -12.82
N GLY A 49 -6.33 -10.34 -11.53
CA GLY A 49 -5.48 -10.93 -10.49
C GLY A 49 -6.13 -12.10 -9.77
N SER A 50 -5.51 -12.50 -8.66
CA SER A 50 -5.91 -13.69 -7.90
C SER A 50 -7.11 -13.49 -6.96
N THR A 51 -7.74 -12.32 -6.93
CA THR A 51 -8.87 -11.98 -6.02
C THR A 51 -10.22 -12.00 -6.75
N SER A 52 -11.35 -12.01 -6.02
CA SER A 52 -12.67 -11.91 -6.65
C SER A 52 -12.96 -10.54 -7.27
N GLY A 53 -12.42 -9.46 -6.68
CA GLY A 53 -12.44 -8.09 -7.19
C GLY A 53 -11.14 -7.72 -7.90
N MET A 54 -10.88 -6.42 -8.05
CA MET A 54 -9.62 -5.93 -8.62
C MET A 54 -8.47 -6.23 -7.64
N ALA A 55 -7.48 -6.99 -8.10
CA ALA A 55 -6.35 -7.36 -7.28
C ALA A 55 -5.36 -6.20 -7.14
N VAL A 56 -4.98 -5.91 -5.90
CA VAL A 56 -3.92 -4.95 -5.62
C VAL A 56 -2.81 -5.61 -4.82
N SER A 57 -1.58 -5.57 -5.36
CA SER A 57 -0.40 -6.09 -4.68
C SER A 57 -0.11 -5.34 -3.39
N ALA A 58 0.10 -6.11 -2.34
CA ALA A 58 0.49 -5.65 -1.01
C ALA A 58 1.42 -6.67 -0.36
N LEU A 59 2.07 -6.25 0.72
CA LEU A 59 3.06 -7.02 1.46
C LEU A 59 2.57 -7.35 2.86
N PHE A 60 3.07 -8.47 3.40
CA PHE A 60 2.71 -8.95 4.74
C PHE A 60 3.69 -8.54 5.85
N SER A 61 4.79 -7.86 5.52
CA SER A 61 5.79 -7.33 6.48
C SER A 61 6.01 -5.84 6.27
N LEU A 62 5.96 -5.09 7.37
CA LEU A 62 6.25 -3.66 7.38
C LEU A 62 7.70 -3.39 6.95
N ARG A 63 8.66 -4.15 7.49
CA ARG A 63 10.07 -3.96 7.17
C ARG A 63 10.34 -4.19 5.68
N THR A 64 9.74 -5.23 5.10
CA THR A 64 9.86 -5.49 3.65
C THR A 64 9.25 -4.35 2.84
N ALA A 65 8.05 -3.88 3.18
CA ALA A 65 7.39 -2.77 2.48
C ALA A 65 8.19 -1.46 2.57
N MET A 66 8.70 -1.13 3.76
CA MET A 66 9.53 0.05 3.95
C MET A 66 10.87 -0.07 3.22
N GLY A 67 11.43 -1.28 3.11
CA GLY A 67 12.60 -1.57 2.27
C GLY A 67 12.37 -1.14 0.82
N PHE A 68 11.28 -1.60 0.19
CA PHE A 68 10.90 -1.18 -1.15
C PHE A 68 10.65 0.34 -1.26
N ALA A 69 9.98 0.94 -0.26
CA ALA A 69 9.74 2.38 -0.25
C ALA A 69 11.04 3.22 -0.14
N ASN A 70 12.10 2.64 0.42
CA ASN A 70 13.41 3.27 0.57
C ASN A 70 14.34 3.00 -0.62
N GLU A 71 14.32 1.81 -1.22
CA GLU A 71 15.14 1.48 -2.39
C GLU A 71 14.79 2.34 -3.62
N ALA A 72 13.51 2.68 -3.79
CA ALA A 72 13.07 3.57 -4.86
C ALA A 72 13.69 4.99 -4.79
N ARG A 73 14.30 5.37 -3.65
CA ARG A 73 15.03 6.64 -3.47
C ARG A 73 16.34 6.69 -4.26
N GLY A 74 16.90 5.53 -4.61
CA GLY A 74 18.29 5.36 -5.10
C GLY A 74 18.47 5.18 -6.61
N LEU A 75 17.41 5.06 -7.40
CA LEU A 75 17.56 4.90 -8.86
C LEU A 75 17.63 6.27 -9.55
N PRO A 76 18.76 6.64 -10.19
CA PRO A 76 18.73 7.70 -11.19
C PRO A 76 17.86 7.24 -12.36
N VAL A 77 17.00 8.14 -12.85
CA VAL A 77 16.28 7.94 -14.11
C VAL A 77 17.32 8.07 -15.24
N SER A 78 17.94 6.95 -15.61
CA SER A 78 18.73 6.87 -16.85
C SER A 78 17.93 6.12 -17.92
N PRO A 79 17.74 6.70 -19.12
CA PRO A 79 17.23 5.97 -20.26
C PRO A 79 18.35 5.10 -20.84
N GLY A 80 18.11 3.80 -20.96
CA GLY A 80 19.07 2.87 -21.55
C GLY A 80 19.77 2.02 -20.50
N GLY A 81 19.61 0.70 -20.64
CA GLY A 81 20.12 -0.29 -19.71
C GLY A 81 21.65 -0.36 -19.67
N HIS A 82 22.14 -0.97 -18.60
CA HIS A 82 23.50 -1.50 -18.56
C HIS A 82 23.54 -2.90 -17.97
N PRO A 83 24.54 -3.71 -18.40
CA PRO A 83 24.50 -5.16 -18.39
C PRO A 83 25.20 -5.74 -17.17
N ASN A 84 24.87 -7.00 -16.85
CA ASN A 84 25.41 -7.84 -15.77
C ASN A 84 24.73 -7.72 -14.41
N ALA A 85 23.47 -8.14 -14.37
CA ALA A 85 22.91 -8.85 -13.21
C ALA A 85 22.42 -10.23 -13.69
N PRO A 86 22.51 -11.31 -12.89
CA PRO A 86 22.10 -12.64 -13.33
C PRO A 86 20.63 -12.62 -13.72
N GLN A 87 20.37 -12.97 -14.99
CA GLN A 87 19.03 -13.05 -15.56
C GLN A 87 18.22 -14.12 -14.84
N THR A 88 17.32 -13.69 -13.95
CA THR A 88 16.12 -14.45 -13.65
C THR A 88 15.02 -13.90 -14.54
N THR A 89 14.76 -14.62 -15.62
CA THR A 89 13.78 -14.34 -16.65
C THR A 89 12.36 -14.51 -16.10
N HIS A 90 11.85 -13.46 -15.48
CA HIS A 90 10.43 -13.11 -15.57
C HIS A 90 10.34 -11.60 -15.63
N GLU A 91 10.28 -11.09 -16.87
CA GLU A 91 9.96 -9.71 -17.19
C GLU A 91 8.74 -9.28 -16.37
N SER A 92 8.96 -8.39 -15.42
CA SER A 92 7.92 -7.47 -14.96
C SER A 92 7.49 -6.68 -16.19
N LYS A 93 6.46 -7.17 -16.90
CA LYS A 93 5.75 -6.39 -17.92
C LYS A 93 5.20 -5.15 -17.22
N GLN A 94 6.00 -4.09 -17.28
CA GLN A 94 5.61 -2.72 -17.05
C GLN A 94 4.48 -2.44 -18.05
N THR A 95 3.26 -2.70 -17.62
CA THR A 95 2.07 -2.38 -18.36
C THR A 95 1.90 -0.87 -18.23
N THR A 96 2.08 -0.21 -19.37
CA THR A 96 1.79 1.18 -19.62
C THR A 96 0.34 1.48 -19.28
N ASP A 97 0.07 1.97 -18.07
CA ASP A 97 -1.10 2.80 -17.80
C ASP A 97 -0.62 4.21 -17.45
N ALA A 98 -0.87 5.09 -18.41
CA ALA A 98 -0.58 6.52 -18.37
C ALA A 98 -1.57 7.24 -17.45
N VAL A 99 -1.35 7.13 -16.14
CA VAL A 99 -1.44 8.32 -15.28
C VAL A 99 0.00 8.69 -15.00
N SER A 100 0.51 9.58 -15.84
CA SER A 100 1.92 10.00 -15.89
C SER A 100 2.43 10.27 -14.48
N ARG A 101 3.37 9.43 -14.02
CA ARG A 101 4.34 9.87 -13.01
C ARG A 101 4.86 11.22 -13.49
N PRO A 102 4.82 12.30 -12.69
CA PRO A 102 5.74 13.39 -12.93
C PRO A 102 7.12 12.74 -12.92
N ARG A 103 7.83 12.80 -14.05
CA ARG A 103 9.13 12.10 -14.25
C ARG A 103 10.16 12.41 -13.16
N SER A 104 9.90 13.44 -12.36
CA SER A 104 10.75 13.94 -11.29
C SER A 104 10.46 13.35 -9.91
N GLN A 105 9.29 12.78 -9.63
CA GLN A 105 8.97 12.30 -8.27
C GLN A 105 9.83 11.09 -7.89
N ARG A 106 10.41 11.14 -6.67
CA ARG A 106 11.39 10.14 -6.17
C ARG A 106 11.00 9.47 -4.86
N ILE A 107 9.88 9.87 -4.26
CA ILE A 107 9.37 9.29 -3.02
C ILE A 107 8.34 8.21 -3.34
N MET A 108 8.55 7.03 -2.78
CA MET A 108 7.51 6.03 -2.57
C MET A 108 7.07 6.09 -1.10
N PHE A 109 5.79 5.87 -0.85
CA PHE A 109 5.19 5.84 0.47
C PHE A 109 4.84 4.41 0.87
N CYS A 110 4.92 4.11 2.16
CA CYS A 110 4.43 2.86 2.73
C CYS A 110 3.10 3.14 3.42
N TYR A 111 2.03 2.60 2.86
CA TYR A 111 0.69 2.66 3.43
C TYR A 111 0.35 1.35 4.13
N LEU A 112 -0.39 1.45 5.22
CA LEU A 112 -1.06 0.33 5.88
C LEU A 112 -2.54 0.41 5.50
N LEU A 113 -3.04 -0.64 4.85
CA LEU A 113 -4.43 -0.76 4.43
C LEU A 113 -5.23 -1.55 5.47
N ASP A 114 -6.34 -1.01 5.96
CA ASP A 114 -7.29 -1.73 6.81
C ASP A 114 -8.12 -2.73 5.99
N THR A 115 -7.70 -3.99 6.05
CA THR A 115 -8.26 -5.11 5.29
C THR A 115 -9.26 -5.95 6.09
N ARG A 116 -9.70 -5.48 7.26
CA ARG A 116 -10.74 -6.18 8.03
C ARG A 116 -12.02 -6.30 7.19
N GLY A 117 -12.46 -7.54 6.98
CA GLY A 117 -13.63 -7.87 6.15
C GLY A 117 -13.36 -7.82 4.64
N VAL A 118 -12.09 -7.73 4.21
CA VAL A 118 -11.70 -7.69 2.80
C VAL A 118 -10.95 -8.95 2.43
N GLU A 119 -11.25 -9.51 1.26
CA GLU A 119 -10.51 -10.65 0.72
C GLU A 119 -9.02 -10.32 0.53
N VAL A 120 -8.15 -11.08 1.23
CA VAL A 120 -6.69 -11.03 1.09
C VAL A 120 -6.18 -12.41 0.70
N VAL A 121 -5.56 -12.49 -0.48
CA VAL A 121 -4.96 -13.69 -1.05
C VAL A 121 -3.45 -13.67 -0.75
N SER A 122 -3.03 -14.48 0.21
CA SER A 122 -1.60 -14.69 0.51
C SER A 122 -0.96 -15.57 -0.56
N GLY A 123 0.09 -15.06 -1.20
CA GLY A 123 0.87 -15.84 -2.15
C GLY A 123 1.55 -17.02 -1.48
N GLN A 124 2.07 -16.84 -0.25
CA GLN A 124 2.78 -17.87 0.48
C GLN A 124 1.83 -19.00 0.93
N ASP A 125 0.66 -18.67 1.46
CA ASP A 125 -0.30 -19.67 1.92
C ASP A 125 -0.85 -20.50 0.76
N ASN A 126 -1.09 -19.87 -0.41
CA ASN A 126 -1.52 -20.62 -1.58
C ASN A 126 -0.44 -21.56 -2.11
N ARG A 127 0.84 -21.17 -2.08
CA ARG A 127 1.94 -22.08 -2.43
C ARG A 127 2.02 -23.27 -1.48
N ALA A 128 1.77 -23.05 -0.18
CA ALA A 128 1.85 -24.07 0.86
C ALA A 128 0.64 -25.01 0.90
N TYR A 129 -0.57 -24.48 0.76
CA TYR A 129 -1.82 -25.19 1.04
C TYR A 129 -2.75 -25.34 -0.16
N ASN A 130 -2.41 -24.76 -1.30
CA ASN A 130 -3.18 -24.80 -2.54
C ASN A 130 -2.26 -25.07 -3.74
N THR A 131 -1.23 -25.89 -3.55
CA THR A 131 -0.15 -26.08 -4.54
C THR A 131 -0.67 -26.51 -5.91
N SER A 132 -1.70 -27.36 -5.97
CA SER A 132 -2.32 -27.79 -7.23
C SER A 132 -2.98 -26.67 -8.05
N ARG A 133 -3.29 -25.53 -7.41
CA ARG A 133 -3.78 -24.32 -8.10
C ARG A 133 -2.64 -23.50 -8.70
N ILE A 134 -1.44 -23.61 -8.13
CA ILE A 134 -0.27 -22.81 -8.47
C ILE A 134 0.65 -23.56 -9.45
N THR A 135 0.84 -24.86 -9.23
CA THR A 135 1.81 -25.69 -9.94
C THR A 135 1.26 -27.09 -10.23
N PRO A 136 1.11 -27.51 -11.51
CA PRO A 136 1.21 -26.66 -12.70
C PRO A 136 0.06 -25.65 -12.76
N ARG A 137 0.32 -24.49 -13.35
CA ARG A 137 -0.72 -23.48 -13.57
C ARG A 137 -1.65 -23.94 -14.71
N PRO A 138 -2.99 -23.79 -14.58
CA PRO A 138 -3.91 -24.09 -15.67
C PRO A 138 -3.55 -23.32 -16.94
N ALA A 139 -3.56 -23.99 -18.10
CA ALA A 139 -3.07 -23.43 -19.36
C ALA A 139 -3.86 -22.21 -19.86
N ASP A 140 -5.13 -22.12 -19.46
CA ASP A 140 -6.08 -21.05 -19.79
C ASP A 140 -6.14 -19.93 -18.74
N ASP A 141 -5.37 -20.04 -17.64
CA ASP A 141 -5.41 -19.06 -16.56
C ASP A 141 -4.31 -18.00 -16.72
N SER A 142 -4.68 -16.83 -17.23
CA SER A 142 -3.78 -15.67 -17.39
C SER A 142 -3.66 -14.79 -16.14
N ARG A 143 -4.34 -15.11 -15.04
CA ARG A 143 -4.40 -14.26 -13.84
C ARG A 143 -3.05 -13.94 -13.18
N LEU A 144 -2.83 -12.69 -12.80
CA LEU A 144 -1.65 -12.36 -11.99
C LEU A 144 -1.76 -13.03 -10.62
N PHE A 145 -0.67 -13.65 -10.19
CA PHE A 145 -0.53 -14.26 -8.86
C PHE A 145 0.71 -13.69 -8.18
N PRO A 146 0.66 -13.39 -6.86
CA PRO A 146 1.79 -12.82 -6.13
C PRO A 146 3.04 -13.68 -6.32
N SER A 147 4.12 -13.12 -6.86
CA SER A 147 5.31 -13.85 -7.26
C SER A 147 6.42 -13.77 -6.20
N MET A 148 6.41 -12.71 -5.38
CA MET A 148 7.44 -12.46 -4.38
C MET A 148 7.12 -13.10 -3.02
N LYS A 149 8.17 -13.27 -2.20
CA LYS A 149 8.02 -13.68 -0.79
C LYS A 149 7.29 -12.57 -0.03
N LEU A 150 6.36 -12.94 0.84
CA LEU A 150 5.52 -12.00 1.62
C LEU A 150 4.65 -11.07 0.77
N GLU A 151 4.42 -11.36 -0.51
CA GLU A 151 3.45 -10.65 -1.34
C GLU A 151 2.08 -11.35 -1.29
N GLY A 152 1.03 -10.53 -1.35
CA GLY A 152 -0.35 -10.96 -1.54
C GLY A 152 -1.11 -10.00 -2.44
N HIS A 153 -2.34 -10.38 -2.76
CA HIS A 153 -3.31 -9.50 -3.38
C HIS A 153 -4.44 -9.18 -2.41
N VAL A 154 -4.82 -7.92 -2.35
CA VAL A 154 -6.03 -7.45 -1.67
C VAL A 154 -7.11 -7.20 -2.72
N SER A 155 -8.32 -7.70 -2.45
CA SER A 155 -9.46 -7.46 -3.31
C SER A 155 -9.97 -6.03 -3.10
N MET A 156 -10.00 -5.26 -4.18
CA MET A 156 -10.53 -3.90 -4.18
C MET A 156 -11.79 -3.83 -5.05
N SER A 157 -12.80 -3.08 -4.59
CA SER A 157 -13.97 -2.77 -5.41
C SER A 157 -13.62 -1.72 -6.48
N ALA A 158 -14.51 -1.51 -7.45
CA ALA A 158 -14.32 -0.48 -8.48
C ALA A 158 -14.23 0.95 -7.90
N ILE A 159 -14.84 1.20 -6.74
CA ILE A 159 -14.79 2.49 -6.04
C ILE A 159 -13.56 2.64 -5.13
N GLY A 160 -12.72 1.61 -5.01
CA GLY A 160 -11.48 1.66 -4.23
C GLY A 160 -11.62 1.34 -2.74
N PHE A 161 -10.53 1.59 -2.00
CA PHE A 161 -10.55 1.67 -0.54
C PHE A 161 -10.88 3.09 -0.12
N THR A 162 -11.83 3.27 0.80
CA THR A 162 -12.11 4.58 1.40
C THR A 162 -10.87 5.12 2.11
N SER A 163 -10.60 6.42 2.03
CA SER A 163 -9.43 7.07 2.64
C SER A 163 -9.27 6.80 4.14
N ARG A 164 -10.37 6.64 4.88
CA ARG A 164 -10.37 6.21 6.30
C ARG A 164 -9.71 4.86 6.58
N ARG A 165 -9.56 4.00 5.57
CA ARG A 165 -8.89 2.69 5.66
C ARG A 165 -7.42 2.75 5.27
N ILE A 166 -6.91 3.93 4.95
CA ILE A 166 -5.56 4.12 4.41
C ILE A 166 -4.76 4.91 5.42
N TRP A 167 -3.70 4.29 5.92
CA TRP A 167 -2.84 4.86 6.93
C TRP A 167 -1.45 5.05 6.35
N LEU A 168 -0.90 6.26 6.40
CA LEU A 168 0.50 6.47 6.02
C LEU A 168 1.38 6.10 7.21
N VAL A 169 2.37 5.24 6.98
CA VAL A 169 3.38 4.88 7.98
C VAL A 169 4.55 5.87 7.89
N ASN A 170 4.99 6.39 9.03
CA ASN A 170 6.14 7.29 9.08
C ASN A 170 7.45 6.59 8.70
N SER A 171 8.46 7.36 8.32
CA SER A 171 9.73 6.82 7.82
C SER A 171 10.51 5.99 8.84
N THR A 172 10.29 6.23 10.15
CA THR A 172 10.91 5.48 11.25
C THR A 172 10.15 4.21 11.62
N MET A 173 9.01 3.91 10.96
CA MET A 173 8.16 2.74 11.23
C MET A 173 7.65 2.67 12.68
N THR A 174 7.42 3.81 13.31
CA THR A 174 6.97 3.90 14.71
C THR A 174 5.53 4.40 14.84
N ARG A 175 4.97 4.99 13.79
CA ARG A 175 3.60 5.53 13.83
C ARG A 175 2.96 5.51 12.47
N ALA A 176 1.64 5.38 12.45
CA ALA A 176 0.83 5.65 11.27
C ALA A 176 -0.38 6.53 11.63
N ALA A 177 -0.82 7.36 10.67
CA ALA A 177 -2.04 8.15 10.76
C ALA A 177 -2.87 8.00 9.48
N THR A 178 -4.19 8.22 9.57
CA THR A 178 -5.05 8.16 8.38
C THR A 178 -4.67 9.26 7.40
N VAL A 179 -4.79 9.00 6.09
CA VAL A 179 -4.52 10.01 5.07
C VAL A 179 -5.45 11.22 5.17
N ASP A 180 -6.68 11.03 5.68
CA ASP A 180 -7.65 12.11 5.94
C ASP A 180 -7.17 13.04 7.07
N ASP A 181 -6.70 12.47 8.18
CA ASP A 181 -6.20 13.26 9.30
C ASP A 181 -4.93 14.02 8.92
N ILE A 182 -4.03 13.39 8.17
CA ILE A 182 -2.82 14.01 7.61
C ILE A 182 -3.19 15.18 6.70
N HIS A 183 -4.17 14.99 5.81
CA HIS A 183 -4.65 16.05 4.93
C HIS A 183 -5.26 17.22 5.71
N THR A 184 -6.04 16.92 6.74
CA THR A 184 -6.62 17.93 7.63
C THR A 184 -5.51 18.74 8.32
N GLN A 185 -4.51 18.09 8.93
CA GLN A 185 -3.40 18.81 9.57
C GLN A 185 -2.63 19.69 8.57
N ALA A 186 -2.41 19.19 7.34
CA ALA A 186 -1.74 19.97 6.31
C ALA A 186 -2.57 21.20 5.92
N ARG A 187 -3.90 21.13 5.88
CA ARG A 187 -4.75 22.28 5.57
C ARG A 187 -4.83 23.30 6.71
N ASP A 188 -4.79 22.83 7.95
CA ASP A 188 -4.91 23.67 9.15
C ASP A 188 -3.61 24.43 9.50
N ARG A 189 -2.47 24.04 8.89
CA ARG A 189 -1.22 24.80 9.03
C ARG A 189 -1.41 26.21 8.48
N ALA A 190 -1.28 27.21 9.36
CA ALA A 190 -1.32 28.61 8.99
C ALA A 190 -0.24 28.91 7.94
N THR A 191 -0.64 29.52 6.82
CA THR A 191 0.28 29.97 5.78
C THR A 191 0.33 31.49 5.77
N GLY A 192 1.54 32.06 5.73
CA GLY A 192 1.76 33.45 5.32
C GLY A 192 1.60 33.66 3.80
N SER A 193 0.99 32.70 3.10
CA SER A 193 0.85 32.58 1.66
C SER A 193 -0.59 32.18 1.31
N SER A 194 -1.05 32.53 0.10
CA SER A 194 -2.36 32.12 -0.43
C SER A 194 -2.42 30.65 -0.86
N GLN A 195 -1.28 29.96 -0.96
CA GLN A 195 -1.22 28.53 -1.25
C GLN A 195 -1.41 27.70 0.02
N SER A 196 -2.33 26.73 -0.02
CA SER A 196 -2.50 25.77 1.09
C SER A 196 -1.29 24.85 1.25
N HIS A 197 -0.95 24.49 2.50
CA HIS A 197 0.29 23.78 2.80
C HIS A 197 0.32 22.35 2.22
N ASP A 198 -0.84 21.69 2.08
CA ASP A 198 -0.96 20.39 1.39
C ASP A 198 -0.50 20.48 -0.07
N ASN A 199 -0.92 21.52 -0.79
CA ASN A 199 -0.50 21.77 -2.17
C ASN A 199 1.00 22.12 -2.27
N ALA A 200 1.56 22.81 -1.28
CA ALA A 200 2.98 23.15 -1.24
C ALA A 200 3.86 21.91 -1.01
N ILE A 201 3.50 21.06 -0.03
CA ILE A 201 4.20 19.79 0.24
C ILE A 201 4.11 18.88 -0.98
N GLU A 202 2.91 18.68 -1.53
CA GLU A 202 2.71 17.81 -2.69
C GLU A 202 3.46 18.32 -3.92
N GLY A 203 3.45 19.64 -4.15
CA GLY A 203 4.16 20.27 -5.26
C GLY A 203 5.66 19.97 -5.22
N ARG A 204 6.29 20.08 -4.04
CA ARG A 204 7.70 19.70 -3.82
C ARG A 204 7.94 18.22 -4.04
N THR A 205 7.10 17.36 -3.49
CA THR A 205 7.19 15.90 -3.71
C THR A 205 7.14 15.55 -5.19
N ARG A 206 6.21 16.14 -5.94
CA ARG A 206 6.09 15.93 -7.40
C ARG A 206 7.24 16.53 -8.19
N ALA A 207 7.84 17.62 -7.71
CA ALA A 207 9.04 18.22 -8.28
C ALA A 207 10.31 17.37 -8.06
N GLY A 208 10.25 16.39 -7.16
CA GLY A 208 11.34 15.45 -6.88
C GLY A 208 12.10 15.71 -5.59
N ASP A 209 11.62 16.64 -4.76
CA ASP A 209 12.19 16.90 -3.45
C ASP A 209 12.03 15.67 -2.55
N LEU A 210 13.05 15.41 -1.73
CA LEU A 210 13.07 14.30 -0.79
C LEU A 210 12.45 14.69 0.56
N ASN A 211 11.27 15.30 0.52
CA ASN A 211 10.57 15.91 1.64
C ASN A 211 9.68 14.94 2.45
N ARG A 212 10.13 13.70 2.68
CA ARG A 212 9.36 12.69 3.43
C ARG A 212 9.15 13.11 4.90
N ASP A 213 10.12 13.82 5.46
CA ASP A 213 10.10 14.41 6.80
C ASP A 213 8.91 15.36 7.02
N GLU A 214 8.45 16.05 5.96
CA GLU A 214 7.26 16.90 6.07
C GLU A 214 5.99 16.08 6.32
N TYR A 215 5.88 14.88 5.73
CA TYR A 215 4.77 13.96 5.98
C TYR A 215 4.89 13.29 7.35
N ASP A 216 6.10 12.95 7.79
CA ASP A 216 6.35 12.44 9.13
C ASP A 216 5.91 13.47 10.20
N ALA A 217 6.24 14.74 10.00
CA ALA A 217 5.81 15.83 10.88
C ALA A 217 4.28 16.00 10.91
N LEU A 218 3.59 15.79 9.78
CA LEU A 218 2.12 15.79 9.77
C LEU A 218 1.54 14.63 10.58
N ILE A 219 2.15 13.44 10.53
CA ILE A 219 1.74 12.29 11.36
C ILE A 219 1.91 12.62 12.86
N ASP A 220 3.00 13.28 13.23
CA ASP A 220 3.23 13.73 14.61
C ASP A 220 2.24 14.81 15.04
N GLU A 221 1.85 15.72 14.14
CA GLU A 221 0.80 16.69 14.40
C GLU A 221 -0.57 16.07 14.58
N VAL A 222 -0.90 14.98 13.85
CA VAL A 222 -2.13 14.21 14.07
C VAL A 222 -2.12 13.66 15.51
N ALA A 223 -1.01 13.05 15.93
CA ALA A 223 -0.87 12.52 17.29
C ALA A 223 -1.01 13.63 18.35
N LYS A 224 -0.32 14.77 18.14
CA LYS A 224 -0.36 15.93 19.04
C LYS A 224 -1.77 16.54 19.17
N ALA A 225 -2.58 16.46 18.12
CA ALA A 225 -3.98 16.89 18.13
C ALA A 225 -4.92 15.89 18.84
N GLY A 226 -4.41 14.78 19.39
CA GLY A 226 -5.22 13.75 20.04
C GLY A 226 -6.09 12.94 19.09
N LYS A 227 -5.83 13.05 17.77
CA LYS A 227 -6.51 12.25 16.75
C LYS A 227 -5.97 10.82 16.76
N ARG A 228 -6.69 9.91 16.10
CA ARG A 228 -6.32 8.49 16.06
C ARG A 228 -5.00 8.30 15.33
N VAL A 229 -4.05 7.69 16.02
CA VAL A 229 -2.80 7.19 15.44
C VAL A 229 -2.61 5.72 15.82
N LEU A 230 -1.86 5.01 15.00
CA LEU A 230 -1.44 3.65 15.28
C LEU A 230 0.03 3.68 15.69
N GLU A 231 0.30 3.41 16.96
CA GLU A 231 1.66 3.28 17.50
C GLU A 231 2.22 1.91 17.13
N LEU A 232 3.38 1.89 16.46
CA LEU A 232 4.05 0.70 15.97
C LEU A 232 5.30 0.45 16.84
N PRO A 233 5.43 -0.73 17.49
CA PRO A 233 6.56 -0.99 18.37
C PRO A 233 7.89 -0.98 17.59
N GLN A 234 8.80 -0.13 18.03
CA GLN A 234 10.11 0.04 17.40
C GLN A 234 10.96 -1.24 17.52
N GLY A 235 11.78 -1.50 16.49
CA GLY A 235 12.79 -2.58 16.51
C GLY A 235 12.25 -3.99 16.20
N LYS A 236 10.93 -4.21 16.23
CA LYS A 236 10.31 -5.46 15.82
C LYS A 236 9.91 -5.40 14.34
N ASP A 237 10.05 -6.49 13.60
CA ASP A 237 9.36 -6.61 12.31
C ASP A 237 7.88 -6.91 12.56
N LEU A 238 7.01 -6.08 12.00
CA LEU A 238 5.57 -6.19 12.18
C LEU A 238 4.95 -6.85 10.95
N PHE A 239 4.19 -7.90 11.21
CA PHE A 239 3.43 -8.59 10.19
C PHE A 239 1.99 -8.11 10.17
N SER A 240 1.31 -8.36 9.06
CA SER A 240 -0.11 -8.08 8.86
C SER A 240 -1.02 -8.47 10.03
N THR A 241 -0.72 -9.58 10.70
CA THR A 241 -1.49 -10.11 11.85
C THR A 241 -1.13 -9.48 13.19
N ASP A 242 -0.01 -8.75 13.29
CA ASP A 242 0.37 -8.03 14.51
C ASP A 242 -0.37 -6.68 14.64
N ILE A 243 -1.03 -6.23 13.58
CA ILE A 243 -1.67 -4.91 13.53
C ILE A 243 -3.02 -4.94 14.25
N SER A 244 -3.18 -4.02 15.20
CA SER A 244 -4.45 -3.72 15.85
C SER A 244 -4.79 -2.25 15.63
N PHE A 245 -5.90 -1.98 14.95
CA PHE A 245 -6.34 -0.61 14.72
C PHE A 245 -6.99 -0.03 15.98
N PRO A 246 -6.74 1.27 16.29
CA PRO A 246 -7.52 1.94 17.31
C PRO A 246 -9.01 1.93 16.91
N PRO A 247 -9.96 1.89 17.87
CA PRO A 247 -11.38 2.01 17.57
C PRO A 247 -11.67 3.33 16.84
N GLU A 248 -12.67 3.34 15.96
CA GLU A 248 -13.16 4.62 15.40
C GLU A 248 -13.73 5.46 16.55
N LEU A 249 -13.26 6.70 16.68
CA LEU A 249 -13.86 7.67 17.57
C LEU A 249 -15.11 8.19 16.84
N ILE A 250 -16.28 7.70 17.23
CA ILE A 250 -17.55 8.27 16.79
C ILE A 250 -17.68 9.60 17.55
N SER A 251 -17.28 10.69 16.91
CA SER A 251 -17.70 12.01 17.36
C SER A 251 -19.18 12.15 17.01
N LEU A 252 -20.06 12.05 18.01
CA LEU A 252 -21.44 12.50 17.88
C LEU A 252 -21.38 14.02 17.70
N SER A 253 -21.49 14.48 16.45
CA SER A 253 -21.76 15.88 16.11
C SER A 253 -23.25 16.15 16.26
#